data_AF-A0A1G0ZA86-F1
#
_entry.id   AF-A0A1G0ZA86-F1
#
_cell.length_a   1.000
_cell.length_b   1.000
_cell.length_c   1.000
_cell.angle_alpha   90.00
_cell.angle_beta   90.00
_cell.angle_gamma   90.00
#
_symmetry.space_group_name_H-M   'P 1'
#
loop_
_entity.id
_entity.type
_entity.pdbx_description
1 polymer ?
#
loop_
_entity_poly.entity_id
_entity_poly.type
_entity_poly.pdbx_seq_one_letter_code
_entity_poly.pdbx_strand_id
1 'polypeptide(L)'
;MVDKTKLPPSGLKNDYVSMAPYWWPDPQKPDGLPYIRRDGETNPEHYNTDRTQLEHLCDAVSCLTIQSFVSENEIHASHVGRLLRCWFLEPSTMMNPHLRYAQYIPGRCEGRGLGLIDTMNLCHMLDMVSHLPFSKSWTQNDLSGLKDWVGSYLEWFLKSEHGQTECREFNNHGTWYDTQVVCFAVFCGQDKIARDQIENHVYPRISSQIEPDGSQPHELARTLSMSYCTFNLTGFAILSRLSRQMGIDLWGWKTADGRGILPAIRWMLPYYMGRKNWNWTQLNEFPPSKAAFLLSLAAEDTQDGEIIEAAGKLAEFPWSKISAWRTGVREFNNKS
;
A
#
# COMPACT_ATOMS: atom_id res chain seq x y z
N MET A 1 17.06 7.52 5.05
CA MET A 1 17.89 6.55 4.31
C MET A 1 19.26 6.25 4.92
N VAL A 2 20.02 7.24 5.37
CA VAL A 2 21.45 7.05 5.72
C VAL A 2 21.72 6.57 7.15
N ASP A 3 20.66 6.42 7.95
CA ASP A 3 20.71 5.97 9.35
C ASP A 3 20.81 4.44 9.50
N LYS A 4 20.59 3.69 8.41
CA LYS A 4 20.69 2.23 8.43
C LYS A 4 22.11 1.78 8.78
N THR A 5 22.18 0.70 9.53
CA THR A 5 23.44 0.04 9.89
C THR A 5 23.85 -0.99 8.84
N LYS A 6 22.88 -1.65 8.21
CA LYS A 6 23.12 -2.59 7.11
C LYS A 6 23.34 -1.84 5.80
N LEU A 7 24.48 -2.05 5.14
CA LEU A 7 24.72 -1.51 3.81
C LEU A 7 24.23 -2.47 2.71
N PRO A 8 23.66 -1.96 1.61
CA PRO A 8 23.44 -2.77 0.43
C PRO A 8 24.78 -3.15 -0.25
N PRO A 9 24.79 -4.17 -1.12
CA PRO A 9 25.99 -4.59 -1.87
C PRO A 9 26.71 -3.49 -2.65
N SER A 10 26.03 -2.41 -3.07
CA SER A 10 26.68 -1.26 -3.70
C SER A 10 27.60 -0.46 -2.77
N GLY A 11 27.46 -0.63 -1.46
CA GLY A 11 28.14 0.18 -0.44
C GLY A 11 27.56 1.59 -0.26
N LEU A 12 26.55 1.98 -1.04
CA LEU A 12 25.95 3.32 -0.99
C LEU A 12 24.79 3.35 0.01
N LYS A 13 24.88 4.25 1.00
CA LYS A 13 23.80 4.45 1.98
C LYS A 13 22.51 5.03 1.39
N ASN A 14 22.57 5.66 0.22
CA ASN A 14 21.40 6.21 -0.46
C ASN A 14 20.56 5.11 -1.14
N ASP A 15 21.12 3.91 -1.35
CA ASP A 15 20.37 2.79 -1.92
C ASP A 15 19.44 2.17 -0.88
N TYR A 16 18.19 1.98 -1.26
CA TYR A 16 17.18 1.33 -0.41
C TYR A 16 17.45 -0.16 -0.27
N VAL A 17 17.43 -0.65 0.97
CA VAL A 17 17.58 -2.06 1.31
C VAL A 17 16.50 -2.51 2.26
N SER A 18 15.91 -3.67 1.97
CA SER A 18 14.96 -4.34 2.86
C SER A 18 15.11 -5.84 2.75
N MET A 19 14.69 -6.56 3.79
CA MET A 19 14.70 -8.03 3.78
C MET A 19 13.30 -8.54 3.45
N ALA A 20 13.16 -9.65 2.73
CA ALA A 20 11.86 -10.27 2.53
C ALA A 20 11.26 -10.73 3.89
N PRO A 21 10.01 -10.36 4.23
CA PRO A 21 9.48 -10.50 5.59
C PRO A 21 9.29 -11.95 6.04
N TYR A 22 9.02 -12.87 5.11
CA TYR A 22 8.66 -14.26 5.43
C TYR A 22 9.81 -15.25 5.31
N TRP A 23 11.07 -14.78 5.35
CA TRP A 23 12.24 -15.63 5.21
C TRP A 23 13.00 -15.71 6.53
N TRP A 24 13.24 -16.95 6.98
CA TRP A 24 13.80 -17.27 8.29
C TRP A 24 15.07 -18.12 8.16
N PRO A 25 16.00 -18.05 9.12
CA PRO A 25 17.12 -19.01 9.19
C PRO A 25 16.63 -20.46 9.13
N ASP A 26 17.31 -21.28 8.35
CA ASP A 26 17.05 -22.72 8.27
C ASP A 26 17.63 -23.44 9.51
N PRO A 27 16.79 -23.97 10.43
CA PRO A 27 17.28 -24.64 11.63
C PRO A 27 18.05 -25.94 11.33
N GLN A 28 18.00 -26.45 10.10
CA GLN A 28 18.74 -27.64 9.68
C GLN A 28 20.17 -27.32 9.20
N LYS A 29 20.55 -26.03 9.15
CA LYS A 29 21.84 -25.57 8.64
C LYS A 29 22.66 -24.93 9.76
N PRO A 30 23.97 -25.23 9.90
CA PRO A 30 24.78 -24.70 10.99
C PRO A 30 24.83 -23.16 11.07
N ASP A 31 24.75 -22.50 9.92
CA ASP A 31 24.76 -21.04 9.77
C ASP A 31 23.37 -20.46 9.49
N GLY A 32 22.32 -21.30 9.47
CA GLY A 32 20.97 -20.89 9.14
C GLY A 32 20.72 -20.55 7.66
N LEU A 33 21.68 -20.82 6.76
CA LEU A 33 21.60 -20.42 5.36
C LEU A 33 21.43 -21.62 4.39
N PRO A 34 20.76 -21.43 3.25
CA PRO A 34 19.97 -20.24 2.87
C PRO A 34 18.68 -20.16 3.67
N TYR A 35 18.14 -18.95 3.86
CA TYR A 35 16.86 -18.79 4.58
C TYR A 35 15.74 -19.59 3.89
N ILE A 36 14.72 -19.97 4.65
CA ILE A 36 13.53 -20.70 4.21
C ILE A 36 12.26 -19.87 4.41
N ARG A 37 11.28 -20.06 3.53
CA ARG A 37 10.04 -19.28 3.55
C ARG A 37 9.05 -19.85 4.58
N ARG A 38 8.45 -18.98 5.39
CA ARG A 38 7.31 -19.25 6.28
C ARG A 38 6.21 -18.23 6.03
N ASP A 39 5.24 -18.59 5.19
CA ASP A 39 4.25 -17.63 4.68
C ASP A 39 3.36 -17.06 5.80
N GLY A 40 3.27 -15.73 5.87
CA GLY A 40 2.47 -15.03 6.90
C GLY A 40 3.16 -14.91 8.26
N GLU A 41 4.33 -15.50 8.46
CA GLU A 41 5.14 -15.38 9.68
C GLU A 41 6.30 -14.39 9.45
N THR A 42 6.15 -13.16 9.94
CA THR A 42 7.17 -12.12 9.74
C THR A 42 8.40 -12.35 10.61
N ASN A 43 9.58 -12.47 9.99
CA ASN A 43 10.88 -12.47 10.67
C ASN A 43 11.20 -11.06 11.19
N PRO A 44 11.42 -10.87 12.51
CA PRO A 44 11.73 -9.56 13.08
C PRO A 44 12.97 -8.86 12.50
N GLU A 45 13.93 -9.61 11.93
CA GLU A 45 15.08 -9.01 11.25
C GLU A 45 14.68 -8.12 10.06
N HIS A 46 13.48 -8.32 9.50
CA HIS A 46 12.89 -7.47 8.48
C HIS A 46 12.85 -6.00 8.89
N TYR A 47 12.58 -5.72 10.16
CA TYR A 47 12.41 -4.36 10.69
C TYR A 47 13.73 -3.61 10.86
N ASN A 48 14.89 -4.30 10.74
CA ASN A 48 16.22 -3.70 10.85
C ASN A 48 16.73 -3.14 9.50
N THR A 49 15.82 -2.67 8.66
CA THR A 49 16.10 -2.22 7.29
C THR A 49 15.39 -0.90 6.98
N ASP A 50 15.52 -0.38 5.75
CA ASP A 50 14.90 0.90 5.38
C ASP A 50 13.37 0.84 5.34
N ARG A 51 12.78 -0.37 5.31
CA ARG A 51 11.34 -0.58 5.17
C ARG A 51 10.51 0.14 6.23
N THR A 52 10.90 -0.01 7.49
CA THR A 52 10.21 0.61 8.65
C THR A 52 10.31 2.13 8.59
N GLN A 53 11.48 2.66 8.20
CA GLN A 53 11.70 4.11 8.08
C GLN A 53 10.88 4.72 6.94
N LEU A 54 10.74 4.01 5.82
CA LEU A 54 9.87 4.42 4.71
C LEU A 54 8.39 4.43 5.14
N GLU A 55 7.98 3.43 5.92
CA GLU A 55 6.64 3.33 6.51
C GLU A 55 6.33 4.55 7.40
N HIS A 56 7.23 4.84 8.35
CA HIS A 56 7.12 6.00 9.23
C HIS A 56 7.09 7.32 8.47
N LEU A 57 7.88 7.45 7.39
CA LEU A 57 7.82 8.62 6.52
C LEU A 57 6.43 8.78 5.90
N CYS A 58 5.90 7.73 5.28
CA CYS A 58 4.59 7.78 4.62
C CYS A 58 3.49 8.14 5.62
N ASP A 59 3.51 7.53 6.80
CA ASP A 59 2.53 7.79 7.87
C ASP A 59 2.66 9.24 8.40
N ALA A 60 3.89 9.69 8.67
CA ALA A 60 4.15 11.05 9.17
C ALA A 60 3.72 12.11 8.16
N VAL A 61 4.08 11.95 6.89
CA VAL A 61 3.69 12.86 5.81
C VAL A 61 2.18 12.93 5.70
N SER A 62 1.49 11.79 5.67
CA SER A 62 0.03 11.74 5.52
C SER A 62 -0.67 12.39 6.72
N CYS A 63 -0.27 12.01 7.94
CA CYS A 63 -0.85 12.54 9.18
C CYS A 63 -0.63 14.05 9.34
N LEU A 64 0.61 14.52 9.14
CA LEU A 64 0.95 15.93 9.28
C LEU A 64 0.32 16.80 8.18
N THR A 65 0.15 16.25 6.98
CA THR A 65 -0.57 16.95 5.90
C THR A 65 -2.03 17.19 6.30
N ILE A 66 -2.73 16.16 6.77
CA ILE A 66 -4.10 16.30 7.32
C ILE A 66 -4.13 17.31 8.47
N GLN A 67 -3.20 17.23 9.43
CA GLN A 67 -3.13 18.18 10.53
C GLN A 67 -2.91 19.62 10.06
N SER A 68 -2.14 19.84 8.99
CA SER A 68 -1.92 21.18 8.45
C SER A 68 -3.20 21.81 7.91
N PHE A 69 -4.09 21.00 7.31
CA PHE A 69 -5.43 21.47 6.90
C PHE A 69 -6.33 21.79 8.07
N VAL A 70 -6.37 20.91 9.07
CA VAL A 70 -7.30 21.06 10.21
C VAL A 70 -6.89 22.20 11.14
N SER A 71 -5.58 22.37 11.37
CA SER A 71 -5.05 23.39 12.29
C SER A 71 -4.85 24.76 11.66
N GLU A 72 -4.89 24.86 10.32
CA GLU A 72 -4.55 26.05 9.55
C GLU A 72 -3.18 26.66 9.94
N ASN A 73 -2.25 25.82 10.41
CA ASN A 73 -0.93 26.23 10.90
C ASN A 73 0.20 25.63 10.05
N GLU A 74 1.11 26.51 9.61
CA GLU A 74 2.27 26.16 8.78
C GLU A 74 3.28 25.22 9.45
N ILE A 75 3.26 25.03 10.78
CA ILE A 75 4.23 24.17 11.50
C ILE A 75 4.20 22.73 10.95
N HIS A 76 3.02 22.16 10.74
CA HIS A 76 2.87 20.79 10.25
C HIS A 76 3.30 20.70 8.78
N ALA A 77 2.85 21.63 7.93
CA ALA A 77 3.24 21.66 6.52
C ALA A 77 4.76 21.86 6.34
N SER A 78 5.36 22.72 7.17
CA SER A 78 6.81 22.95 7.17
C SER A 78 7.59 21.71 7.62
N HIS A 79 7.05 20.93 8.55
CA HIS A 79 7.65 19.67 8.96
C HIS A 79 7.60 18.63 7.83
N VAL A 80 6.46 18.50 7.13
CA VAL A 80 6.32 17.64 5.96
C VAL A 80 7.36 18.01 4.89
N GLY A 81 7.49 19.30 4.57
CA GLY A 81 8.48 19.78 3.60
C GLY A 81 9.92 19.37 3.94
N ARG A 82 10.31 19.43 5.22
CA ARG A 82 11.64 18.96 5.68
C ARG A 82 11.81 17.44 5.52
N LEU A 83 10.78 16.65 5.84
CA LEU A 83 10.82 15.20 5.67
C LEU A 83 10.99 14.83 4.19
N LEU A 84 10.22 15.44 3.30
CA LEU A 84 10.29 15.20 1.86
C LEU A 84 11.65 15.60 1.27
N ARG A 85 12.18 16.78 1.63
CA ARG A 85 13.52 17.20 1.21
C ARG A 85 14.58 16.20 1.66
N CYS A 86 14.58 15.84 2.94
CA CYS A 86 15.54 14.89 3.50
C CYS A 86 15.50 13.55 2.78
N TRP A 87 14.31 13.01 2.50
CA TRP A 87 14.19 11.67 1.93
C TRP A 87 14.38 11.62 0.42
N PHE A 88 13.99 12.65 -0.34
CA PHE A 88 13.94 12.56 -1.80
C PHE A 88 14.88 13.52 -2.53
N LEU A 89 15.29 14.64 -1.92
CA LEU A 89 15.88 15.76 -2.65
C LEU A 89 17.32 16.09 -2.23
N GLU A 90 17.60 15.97 -0.92
CA GLU A 90 18.89 16.34 -0.35
C GLU A 90 19.95 15.27 -0.67
N PRO A 91 21.00 15.55 -1.47
CA PRO A 91 21.93 14.53 -1.95
C PRO A 91 22.61 13.72 -0.83
N SER A 92 22.85 14.36 0.32
CA SER A 92 23.48 13.72 1.47
C SER A 92 22.59 12.68 2.17
N THR A 93 21.27 12.72 1.96
CA THR A 93 20.31 11.87 2.67
C THR A 93 19.28 11.17 1.78
N MET A 94 19.16 11.57 0.51
CA MET A 94 18.12 11.11 -0.40
C MET A 94 18.16 9.60 -0.65
N MET A 95 17.01 9.02 -0.92
CA MET A 95 16.89 7.68 -1.48
C MET A 95 17.23 7.74 -2.97
N ASN A 96 18.09 6.86 -3.48
CA ASN A 96 18.24 6.71 -4.93
C ASN A 96 16.93 6.14 -5.52
N PRO A 97 16.48 6.60 -6.70
CA PRO A 97 15.18 6.25 -7.27
C PRO A 97 15.17 4.83 -7.88
N HIS A 98 15.48 3.81 -7.06
CA HIS A 98 15.40 2.40 -7.43
C HIS A 98 15.30 1.47 -6.21
N LEU A 99 14.73 0.29 -6.41
CA LEU A 99 14.58 -0.76 -5.39
C LEU A 99 15.45 -2.00 -5.68
N ARG A 100 16.66 -1.81 -6.23
CA ARG A 100 17.56 -2.92 -6.61
C ARG A 100 17.82 -3.93 -5.48
N TYR A 101 17.90 -3.46 -4.25
CA TYR A 101 18.21 -4.27 -3.06
C TYR A 101 17.01 -4.46 -2.12
N ALA A 102 15.80 -4.24 -2.63
CA ALA A 102 14.57 -4.47 -1.89
C ALA A 102 14.28 -5.95 -1.76
N GLN A 103 13.85 -6.34 -0.57
CA GLN A 103 13.53 -7.69 -0.14
C GLN A 103 14.59 -8.74 -0.52
N TYR A 104 15.84 -8.44 -0.20
CA TYR A 104 16.91 -9.43 -0.25
C TYR A 104 16.56 -10.64 0.63
N ILE A 105 17.16 -11.79 0.31
CA ILE A 105 17.00 -13.02 1.10
C ILE A 105 18.39 -13.59 1.39
N PRO A 106 18.80 -13.69 2.68
CA PRO A 106 20.10 -14.26 3.04
C PRO A 106 20.35 -15.63 2.41
N GLY A 107 21.50 -15.75 1.75
CA GLY A 107 21.92 -16.96 1.05
C GLY A 107 21.17 -17.24 -0.26
N ARG A 108 20.32 -16.32 -0.77
CA ARG A 108 19.57 -16.54 -2.02
C ARG A 108 19.67 -15.41 -3.03
N CYS A 109 19.42 -14.16 -2.63
CA CYS A 109 19.48 -13.02 -3.55
C CYS A 109 19.71 -11.70 -2.80
N GLU A 110 20.23 -10.71 -3.53
CA GLU A 110 20.52 -9.37 -3.03
C GLU A 110 19.34 -8.40 -3.13
N GLY A 111 18.28 -8.79 -3.84
CA GLY A 111 17.05 -8.06 -4.05
C GLY A 111 16.19 -8.77 -5.10
N ARG A 112 14.91 -8.39 -5.22
CA ARG A 112 13.96 -9.08 -6.13
C ARG A 112 12.77 -8.20 -6.51
N GLY A 113 12.06 -8.59 -7.58
CA GLY A 113 10.81 -7.97 -8.04
C GLY A 113 9.78 -7.77 -6.92
N LEU A 114 9.53 -8.81 -6.11
CA LEU A 114 8.59 -8.73 -4.97
C LEU A 114 8.91 -7.65 -3.95
N GLY A 115 10.12 -7.09 -3.98
CA GLY A 115 10.50 -5.94 -3.15
C GLY A 115 9.83 -4.63 -3.55
N LEU A 116 9.32 -4.50 -4.79
CA LEU A 116 8.62 -3.31 -5.27
C LEU A 116 7.32 -3.03 -4.49
N ILE A 117 6.76 -4.03 -3.80
CA ILE A 117 5.61 -3.82 -2.90
C ILE A 117 5.95 -2.91 -1.71
N ASP A 118 7.22 -2.75 -1.36
CA ASP A 118 7.65 -1.94 -0.21
C ASP A 118 7.29 -0.46 -0.35
N THR A 119 7.16 0.03 -1.58
CA THR A 119 6.84 1.43 -1.89
C THR A 119 5.36 1.68 -2.15
N MET A 120 4.48 0.70 -1.92
CA MET A 120 3.03 0.85 -2.14
C MET A 120 2.43 2.06 -1.41
N ASN A 121 2.94 2.37 -0.21
CA ASN A 121 2.46 3.49 0.61
C ASN A 121 2.85 4.86 0.02
N LEU A 122 3.80 4.93 -0.92
CA LEU A 122 4.09 6.14 -1.66
C LEU A 122 2.86 6.62 -2.44
N CYS A 123 1.98 5.72 -2.89
CA CYS A 123 0.75 6.09 -3.59
C CYS A 123 -0.10 7.06 -2.76
N HIS A 124 -0.36 6.72 -1.49
CA HIS A 124 -1.13 7.57 -0.58
C HIS A 124 -0.36 8.82 -0.16
N MET A 125 0.94 8.67 0.10
CA MET A 125 1.79 9.81 0.45
C MET A 125 1.79 10.87 -0.65
N LEU A 126 1.94 10.48 -1.92
CA LEU A 126 1.98 11.40 -3.06
C LEU A 126 0.63 12.07 -3.33
N ASP A 127 -0.47 11.37 -3.08
CA ASP A 127 -1.81 11.97 -3.08
C ASP A 127 -1.91 13.08 -2.02
N MET A 128 -1.52 12.81 -0.77
CA MET A 128 -1.48 13.82 0.29
C MET A 128 -0.56 15.01 -0.06
N VAL A 129 0.64 14.75 -0.60
CA VAL A 129 1.58 15.80 -1.00
C VAL A 129 1.01 16.70 -2.10
N SER A 130 0.14 16.19 -2.97
CA SER A 130 -0.50 16.99 -4.02
C SER A 130 -1.45 18.05 -3.46
N HIS A 131 -1.88 17.89 -2.20
CA HIS A 131 -2.71 18.85 -1.50
C HIS A 131 -1.91 19.76 -0.54
N LEU A 132 -0.69 19.36 -0.14
CA LEU A 132 0.13 20.07 0.84
C LEU A 132 0.36 21.54 0.46
N PRO A 133 -0.03 22.52 1.31
CA PRO A 133 0.20 23.93 1.03
C PRO A 133 1.70 24.25 0.99
N PHE A 134 2.08 25.14 0.08
CA PHE A 134 3.46 25.62 0.00
C PHE A 134 3.85 26.43 1.23
N SER A 135 5.12 26.30 1.61
CA SER A 135 5.75 26.99 2.74
C SER A 135 7.22 27.27 2.43
N LYS A 136 7.95 27.93 3.34
CA LYS A 136 9.41 28.09 3.20
C LYS A 136 10.15 26.74 3.15
N SER A 137 9.57 25.71 3.78
CA SER A 137 10.13 24.36 3.81
C SER A 137 9.59 23.42 2.73
N TRP A 138 8.60 23.87 1.95
CA TRP A 138 8.04 23.13 0.81
C TRP A 138 7.64 24.11 -0.29
N THR A 139 8.49 24.26 -1.29
CA THR A 139 8.32 25.21 -2.39
C THR A 139 7.88 24.51 -3.67
N GLN A 140 7.48 25.30 -4.68
CA GLN A 140 7.21 24.77 -6.01
C GLN A 140 8.43 24.04 -6.62
N ASN A 141 9.65 24.50 -6.33
CA ASN A 141 10.87 23.83 -6.79
C ASN A 141 11.08 22.48 -6.11
N ASP A 142 10.72 22.37 -4.83
CA ASP A 142 10.80 21.08 -4.11
C ASP A 142 9.79 20.08 -4.67
N LEU A 143 8.55 20.53 -4.96
CA LEU A 143 7.56 19.70 -5.63
C LEU A 143 8.04 19.25 -7.03
N SER A 144 8.68 20.14 -7.79
CA SER A 144 9.29 19.78 -9.07
C SER A 144 10.37 18.72 -8.89
N GLY A 145 11.28 18.90 -7.93
CA GLY A 145 12.32 17.91 -7.64
C GLY A 145 11.76 16.55 -7.19
N LEU A 146 10.66 16.55 -6.44
CA LEU A 146 9.99 15.30 -6.06
C LEU A 146 9.35 14.63 -7.29
N LYS A 147 8.75 15.40 -8.20
CA LYS A 147 8.25 14.87 -9.48
C LYS A 147 9.37 14.32 -10.36
N ASP A 148 10.54 14.93 -10.37
CA ASP A 148 11.72 14.43 -11.10
C ASP A 148 12.21 13.11 -10.50
N TRP A 149 12.23 13.01 -9.16
CA TRP A 149 12.56 11.77 -8.46
C TRP A 149 11.55 10.65 -8.77
N VAL A 150 10.24 10.94 -8.66
CA VAL A 150 9.18 9.96 -8.94
C VAL A 150 9.19 9.55 -10.41
N GLY A 151 9.43 10.48 -11.33
CA GLY A 151 9.56 10.20 -12.76
C GLY A 151 10.74 9.29 -13.08
N SER A 152 11.90 9.55 -12.46
CA SER A 152 13.09 8.69 -12.58
C SER A 152 12.84 7.30 -11.98
N TYR A 153 12.15 7.24 -10.84
CA TYR A 153 11.79 5.98 -10.20
C TYR A 153 10.81 5.18 -11.06
N LEU A 154 9.77 5.82 -11.61
CA LEU A 154 8.81 5.21 -12.52
C LEU A 154 9.50 4.65 -13.77
N GLU A 155 10.45 5.37 -14.37
CA GLU A 155 11.23 4.87 -15.49
C GLU A 155 11.99 3.59 -15.11
N TRP A 156 12.66 3.57 -13.96
CA TRP A 156 13.32 2.37 -13.45
C TRP A 156 12.33 1.25 -13.15
N PHE A 157 11.18 1.56 -12.57
CA PHE A 157 10.11 0.63 -12.22
C PHE A 157 9.52 -0.08 -13.45
N LEU A 158 9.47 0.62 -14.59
CA LEU A 158 9.02 0.07 -15.86
C LEU A 158 10.11 -0.72 -16.59
N LYS A 159 11.38 -0.31 -16.53
CA LYS A 159 12.44 -0.87 -17.38
C LYS A 159 13.33 -1.90 -16.69
N SER A 160 13.41 -1.90 -15.37
CA SER A 160 14.29 -2.81 -14.63
C SER A 160 13.81 -4.26 -14.67
N GLU A 161 14.74 -5.21 -14.52
CA GLU A 161 14.40 -6.64 -14.39
C GLU A 161 13.46 -6.89 -13.20
N HIS A 162 13.68 -6.21 -12.07
CA HIS A 162 12.80 -6.29 -10.90
C HIS A 162 11.39 -5.79 -11.22
N GLY A 163 11.28 -4.67 -11.92
CA GLY A 163 9.99 -4.17 -12.42
C GLY A 163 9.28 -5.15 -13.33
N GLN A 164 10.01 -5.70 -14.30
CA GLN A 164 9.47 -6.65 -15.26
C GLN A 164 9.05 -7.98 -14.63
N THR A 165 9.75 -8.43 -13.59
CA THR A 165 9.37 -9.64 -12.85
C THR A 165 8.14 -9.40 -11.99
N GLU A 166 8.07 -8.30 -11.25
CA GLU A 166 6.90 -7.93 -10.44
C GLU A 166 5.64 -7.74 -11.30
N CYS A 167 5.77 -7.09 -12.46
CA CYS A 167 4.68 -6.88 -13.41
C CYS A 167 4.00 -8.20 -13.84
N ARG A 168 4.77 -9.31 -13.89
CA ARG A 168 4.28 -10.63 -14.29
C ARG A 168 3.68 -11.45 -13.15
N GLU A 169 3.68 -10.95 -11.92
CA GLU A 169 3.06 -11.64 -10.80
C GLU A 169 1.55 -11.77 -11.01
N PHE A 170 1.04 -12.97 -10.73
CA PHE A 170 -0.36 -13.35 -10.96
C PHE A 170 -1.26 -13.11 -9.73
N ASN A 171 -0.70 -12.60 -8.64
CA ASN A 171 -1.40 -12.31 -7.39
C ASN A 171 -1.36 -10.80 -7.09
N ASN A 172 -1.69 -10.40 -5.86
CA ASN A 172 -1.69 -9.02 -5.38
C ASN A 172 -0.42 -8.21 -5.72
N HIS A 173 0.76 -8.83 -5.86
CA HIS A 173 1.97 -8.14 -6.31
C HIS A 173 1.79 -7.50 -7.69
N GLY A 174 1.18 -8.19 -8.64
CA GLY A 174 0.90 -7.63 -9.97
C GLY A 174 -0.12 -6.49 -9.93
N THR A 175 -1.13 -6.59 -9.08
CA THR A 175 -2.13 -5.53 -8.89
C THR A 175 -1.52 -4.28 -8.28
N TRP A 176 -0.64 -4.44 -7.29
CA TRP A 176 0.05 -3.32 -6.66
C TRP A 176 1.20 -2.77 -7.51
N TYR A 177 1.77 -3.56 -8.42
CA TYR A 177 2.62 -3.04 -9.49
C TYR A 177 1.84 -2.06 -10.37
N ASP A 178 0.70 -2.49 -10.90
CA ASP A 178 -0.15 -1.64 -11.76
C ASP A 178 -0.61 -0.38 -11.02
N THR A 179 -1.02 -0.54 -9.75
CA THR A 179 -1.44 0.57 -8.87
C THR A 179 -0.33 1.60 -8.74
N GLN A 180 0.89 1.17 -8.41
CA GLN A 180 2.05 2.06 -8.26
C GLN A 180 2.39 2.77 -9.57
N VAL A 181 2.42 2.07 -10.70
CA VAL A 181 2.67 2.68 -12.02
C VAL A 181 1.67 3.79 -12.32
N VAL A 182 0.37 3.53 -12.15
CA VAL A 182 -0.68 4.52 -12.41
C VAL A 182 -0.59 5.70 -11.45
N CYS A 183 -0.38 5.45 -10.15
CA CYS A 183 -0.21 6.51 -9.15
C CYS A 183 0.98 7.43 -9.47
N PHE A 184 2.15 6.85 -9.76
CA PHE A 184 3.36 7.62 -10.08
C PHE A 184 3.21 8.39 -11.38
N ALA A 185 2.60 7.78 -12.41
CA ALA A 185 2.35 8.43 -13.68
C ALA A 185 1.39 9.63 -13.50
N VAL A 186 0.28 9.47 -12.77
CA VAL A 186 -0.66 10.56 -12.49
C VAL A 186 0.02 11.70 -11.71
N PHE A 187 0.79 11.38 -10.66
CA PHE A 187 1.51 12.38 -9.89
C PHE A 187 2.49 13.22 -10.74
N CYS A 188 3.17 12.56 -11.68
CA CYS A 188 4.09 13.20 -12.62
C CYS A 188 3.40 13.84 -13.85
N GLY A 189 2.07 13.76 -13.99
CA GLY A 189 1.33 14.26 -15.16
C GLY A 189 1.61 13.48 -16.46
N GLN A 190 1.94 12.19 -16.35
CA GLN A 190 2.25 11.28 -17.45
C GLN A 190 1.03 10.44 -17.84
N ASP A 191 -0.08 11.11 -18.19
CA ASP A 191 -1.40 10.49 -18.42
C ASP A 191 -1.37 9.35 -19.44
N LYS A 192 -0.51 9.44 -20.47
CA LYS A 192 -0.35 8.38 -21.45
C LYS A 192 0.12 7.07 -20.81
N ILE A 193 1.10 7.13 -19.90
CA ILE A 193 1.61 5.93 -19.22
C ILE A 193 0.53 5.33 -18.32
N ALA A 194 -0.18 6.17 -17.58
CA ALA A 194 -1.27 5.71 -16.72
C ALA A 194 -2.38 5.01 -17.53
N ARG A 195 -2.82 5.63 -18.64
CA ARG A 195 -3.81 5.05 -19.54
C ARG A 195 -3.33 3.73 -20.15
N ASP A 196 -2.12 3.70 -20.70
CA ASP A 196 -1.54 2.50 -21.30
C ASP A 196 -1.45 1.35 -20.27
N GLN A 197 -1.11 1.66 -19.01
CA GLN A 197 -1.07 0.65 -17.96
C GLN A 197 -2.46 0.06 -17.67
N ILE A 198 -3.49 0.92 -17.58
CA ILE A 198 -4.86 0.47 -17.33
C ILE A 198 -5.36 -0.42 -18.49
N GLU A 199 -5.20 0.06 -19.72
CA GLU A 199 -5.73 -0.60 -20.91
C GLU A 199 -5.01 -1.94 -21.20
N ASN A 200 -3.68 -1.99 -21.00
CA ASN A 200 -2.88 -3.18 -21.37
C ASN A 200 -2.67 -4.18 -20.23
N HIS A 201 -2.74 -3.74 -18.96
CA HIS A 201 -2.40 -4.60 -17.82
C HIS A 201 -3.55 -4.78 -16.83
N VAL A 202 -4.27 -3.70 -16.46
CA VAL A 202 -5.30 -3.78 -15.41
C VAL A 202 -6.50 -4.63 -15.83
N TYR A 203 -7.02 -4.48 -17.06
CA TYR A 203 -8.13 -5.33 -17.54
C TYR A 203 -7.78 -6.83 -17.57
N PRO A 204 -6.63 -7.25 -18.15
CA PRO A 204 -6.16 -8.63 -18.01
C PRO A 204 -5.99 -9.07 -16.55
N ARG A 205 -5.45 -8.21 -15.68
CA ARG A 205 -5.23 -8.49 -14.25
C ARG A 205 -6.53 -8.86 -13.54
N ILE A 206 -7.58 -8.07 -13.73
CA ILE A 206 -8.91 -8.33 -13.16
C ILE A 206 -9.41 -9.71 -13.65
N SER A 207 -9.28 -9.98 -14.95
CA SER A 207 -9.75 -11.23 -15.57
C SER A 207 -9.00 -12.46 -15.04
N SER A 208 -7.70 -12.34 -14.78
CA SER A 208 -6.86 -13.46 -14.35
C SER A 208 -6.92 -13.74 -12.85
N GLN A 209 -7.25 -12.74 -12.03
CA GLN A 209 -7.19 -12.85 -10.57
C GLN A 209 -8.54 -13.06 -9.89
N ILE A 210 -9.63 -12.68 -10.57
CA ILE A 210 -10.98 -12.74 -10.03
C ILE A 210 -11.78 -13.79 -10.81
N GLU A 211 -12.41 -14.71 -10.09
CA GLU A 211 -13.31 -15.70 -10.68
C GLU A 211 -14.72 -15.14 -10.91
N PRO A 212 -15.57 -15.82 -11.71
CA PRO A 212 -16.94 -15.39 -12.00
C PRO A 212 -17.79 -15.08 -10.77
N ASP A 213 -17.54 -15.78 -9.65
CA ASP A 213 -18.25 -15.59 -8.39
C ASP A 213 -17.71 -14.41 -7.55
N GLY A 214 -16.55 -13.85 -7.92
CA GLY A 214 -15.85 -12.80 -7.19
C GLY A 214 -14.75 -13.30 -6.25
N SER A 215 -14.54 -14.61 -6.14
CA SER A 215 -13.44 -15.17 -5.35
C SER A 215 -12.07 -14.88 -5.97
N GLN A 216 -11.02 -14.91 -5.14
CA GLN A 216 -9.63 -14.58 -5.52
C GLN A 216 -8.70 -15.78 -5.20
N PRO A 217 -8.60 -16.80 -6.07
CA PRO A 217 -7.98 -18.07 -5.73
C PRO A 217 -6.52 -17.97 -5.24
N HIS A 218 -5.73 -17.10 -5.85
CA HIS A 218 -4.33 -16.89 -5.46
C HIS A 218 -4.18 -16.29 -4.06
N GLU A 219 -5.11 -15.43 -3.66
CA GLU A 219 -5.11 -14.82 -2.32
C GLU A 219 -5.73 -15.75 -1.28
N LEU A 220 -6.76 -16.52 -1.67
CA LEU A 220 -7.39 -17.53 -0.81
C LEU A 220 -6.44 -18.68 -0.43
N ALA A 221 -5.43 -18.95 -1.25
CA ALA A 221 -4.39 -19.95 -0.97
C ALA A 221 -3.36 -19.51 0.09
N ARG A 222 -3.42 -18.26 0.57
CA ARG A 222 -2.43 -17.69 1.49
C ARG A 222 -2.80 -17.93 2.95
N THR A 223 -1.79 -17.91 3.83
CA THR A 223 -1.99 -18.10 5.28
C THR A 223 -2.66 -16.92 5.99
N LEU A 224 -2.70 -15.75 5.33
CA LEU A 224 -3.45 -14.56 5.74
C LEU A 224 -4.52 -14.23 4.67
N SER A 225 -5.29 -15.23 4.24
CA SER A 225 -6.12 -15.17 3.03
C SER A 225 -7.11 -14.00 2.99
N MET A 226 -7.80 -13.68 4.10
CA MET A 226 -8.73 -12.54 4.13
C MET A 226 -7.95 -11.22 3.98
N SER A 227 -6.80 -11.11 4.66
CA SER A 227 -5.91 -9.95 4.51
C SER A 227 -5.46 -9.78 3.07
N TYR A 228 -5.06 -10.86 2.38
CA TYR A 228 -4.61 -10.80 0.99
C TYR A 228 -5.74 -10.48 0.00
N CYS A 229 -6.92 -11.07 0.18
CA CYS A 229 -8.10 -10.75 -0.63
C CYS A 229 -8.48 -9.27 -0.50
N THR A 230 -8.44 -8.73 0.73
CA THR A 230 -8.69 -7.30 0.99
C THR A 230 -7.60 -6.44 0.36
N PHE A 231 -6.35 -6.81 0.56
CA PHE A 231 -5.19 -6.07 0.08
C PHE A 231 -5.14 -5.96 -1.44
N ASN A 232 -5.46 -7.05 -2.14
CA ASN A 232 -5.56 -7.06 -3.61
C ASN A 232 -6.69 -6.15 -4.10
N LEU A 233 -7.88 -6.27 -3.51
CA LEU A 233 -9.03 -5.42 -3.87
C LEU A 233 -8.78 -3.94 -3.56
N THR A 234 -7.99 -3.60 -2.54
CA THR A 234 -7.60 -2.22 -2.27
C THR A 234 -6.81 -1.62 -3.43
N GLY A 235 -5.86 -2.36 -4.02
CA GLY A 235 -5.13 -1.92 -5.20
C GLY A 235 -6.07 -1.66 -6.38
N PHE A 236 -6.98 -2.61 -6.66
CA PHE A 236 -8.00 -2.44 -7.69
C PHE A 236 -8.95 -1.27 -7.45
N ALA A 237 -9.33 -1.01 -6.19
CA ALA A 237 -10.17 0.12 -5.83
C ALA A 237 -9.48 1.46 -6.08
N ILE A 238 -8.19 1.57 -5.73
CA ILE A 238 -7.37 2.76 -6.01
C ILE A 238 -7.26 2.97 -7.53
N LEU A 239 -6.93 1.91 -8.28
CA LEU A 239 -6.90 1.95 -9.76
C LEU A 239 -8.24 2.43 -10.34
N SER A 240 -9.36 1.95 -9.81
CA SER A 240 -10.69 2.34 -10.26
C SER A 240 -10.94 3.83 -10.06
N ARG A 241 -10.58 4.38 -8.89
CA ARG A 241 -10.70 5.82 -8.63
C ARG A 241 -9.85 6.67 -9.57
N LEU A 242 -8.59 6.29 -9.77
CA LEU A 242 -7.68 7.01 -10.67
C LEU A 242 -8.16 6.95 -12.13
N SER A 243 -8.64 5.79 -12.57
CA SER A 243 -9.13 5.57 -13.93
C SER A 243 -10.33 6.47 -14.30
N ARG A 244 -11.17 6.84 -13.32
CA ARG A 244 -12.31 7.75 -13.54
C ARG A 244 -11.89 9.14 -13.96
N GLN A 245 -10.76 9.65 -13.45
CA GLN A 245 -10.21 10.94 -13.87
C GLN A 245 -9.85 10.93 -15.38
N MET A 246 -9.70 9.74 -15.96
CA MET A 246 -9.39 9.51 -17.38
C MET A 246 -10.62 9.06 -18.19
N GLY A 247 -11.82 9.12 -17.60
CA GLY A 247 -13.06 8.68 -18.23
C GLY A 247 -13.19 7.16 -18.40
N ILE A 248 -12.39 6.37 -17.67
CA ILE A 248 -12.45 4.90 -17.68
C ILE A 248 -13.24 4.43 -16.45
N ASP A 249 -14.22 3.55 -16.67
CA ASP A 249 -15.02 2.96 -15.60
C ASP A 249 -14.59 1.50 -15.34
N LEU A 250 -13.67 1.31 -14.40
CA LEU A 250 -13.27 -0.02 -13.94
C LEU A 250 -14.27 -0.63 -12.95
N TRP A 251 -15.09 0.18 -12.26
CA TRP A 251 -16.10 -0.32 -11.32
C TRP A 251 -17.22 -1.06 -12.05
N GLY A 252 -17.72 -0.47 -13.14
CA GLY A 252 -18.77 -1.04 -13.97
C GLY A 252 -18.28 -2.11 -14.97
N TRP A 253 -16.98 -2.19 -15.21
CA TRP A 253 -16.41 -3.17 -16.15
C TRP A 253 -16.43 -4.60 -15.58
N LYS A 254 -16.76 -5.55 -16.45
CA LYS A 254 -16.69 -6.98 -16.16
C LYS A 254 -16.50 -7.78 -17.45
N THR A 255 -15.94 -8.96 -17.29
CA THR A 255 -15.91 -10.00 -18.32
C THR A 255 -17.32 -10.57 -18.58
N ALA A 256 -17.50 -11.28 -19.69
CA ALA A 256 -18.78 -11.87 -20.07
C ALA A 256 -19.29 -12.92 -19.06
N ASP A 257 -18.39 -13.62 -18.37
CA ASP A 257 -18.68 -14.60 -17.32
C ASP A 257 -18.84 -13.96 -15.92
N GLY A 258 -18.62 -12.65 -15.78
CA GLY A 258 -18.97 -11.90 -14.57
C GLY A 258 -17.81 -11.52 -13.66
N ARG A 259 -16.56 -11.81 -14.03
CA ARG A 259 -15.35 -11.38 -13.30
C ARG A 259 -15.25 -9.86 -13.32
N GLY A 260 -15.10 -9.24 -12.15
CA GLY A 260 -14.98 -7.79 -12.01
C GLY A 260 -14.71 -7.36 -10.57
N ILE A 261 -14.30 -6.11 -10.37
CA ILE A 261 -13.90 -5.57 -9.06
C ILE A 261 -15.10 -5.50 -8.11
N LEU A 262 -16.20 -4.90 -8.54
CA LEU A 262 -17.42 -4.82 -7.72
C LEU A 262 -18.00 -6.19 -7.35
N PRO A 263 -18.12 -7.17 -8.28
CA PRO A 263 -18.46 -8.55 -7.94
C PRO A 263 -17.57 -9.14 -6.83
N ALA A 264 -16.26 -8.94 -6.90
CA ALA A 264 -15.33 -9.44 -5.88
C ALA A 264 -15.47 -8.75 -4.52
N ILE A 265 -15.71 -7.43 -4.50
CA ILE A 265 -16.02 -6.72 -3.25
C ILE A 265 -17.31 -7.28 -2.64
N ARG A 266 -18.37 -7.48 -3.45
CA ARG A 266 -19.64 -8.05 -2.98
C ARG A 266 -19.48 -9.48 -2.45
N TRP A 267 -18.59 -10.28 -3.04
CA TRP A 267 -18.26 -11.60 -2.53
C TRP A 267 -17.65 -11.54 -1.12
N MET A 268 -16.84 -10.52 -0.82
CA MET A 268 -16.24 -10.30 0.50
C MET A 268 -17.23 -9.79 1.56
N LEU A 269 -18.26 -9.01 1.17
CA LEU A 269 -19.17 -8.32 2.11
C LEU A 269 -19.80 -9.24 3.19
N PRO A 270 -20.33 -10.43 2.88
CA PRO A 270 -20.91 -11.30 3.90
C PRO A 270 -19.90 -11.74 4.97
N TYR A 271 -18.62 -11.85 4.63
CA TYR A 271 -17.57 -12.23 5.58
C TYR A 271 -17.19 -11.06 6.49
N TYR A 272 -16.99 -9.86 5.93
CA TYR A 272 -16.71 -8.68 6.74
C TYR A 272 -17.84 -8.35 7.71
N MET A 273 -19.09 -8.56 7.29
CA MET A 273 -20.28 -8.29 8.12
C MET A 273 -20.64 -9.44 9.08
N GLY A 274 -19.83 -10.51 9.15
CA GLY A 274 -20.11 -11.66 10.03
C GLY A 274 -21.35 -12.48 9.64
N ARG A 275 -21.88 -12.31 8.42
CA ARG A 275 -23.00 -13.10 7.88
C ARG A 275 -22.56 -14.49 7.39
N LYS A 276 -21.27 -14.66 7.10
CA LYS A 276 -20.64 -15.93 6.75
C LYS A 276 -19.32 -16.11 7.52
N ASN A 277 -19.01 -17.35 7.89
CA ASN A 277 -17.73 -17.71 8.48
C ASN A 277 -16.63 -17.76 7.39
N TRP A 278 -15.45 -17.29 7.74
CA TRP A 278 -14.26 -17.44 6.88
C TRP A 278 -13.64 -18.82 7.07
N ASN A 279 -13.68 -19.64 6.02
CA ASN A 279 -13.22 -21.04 6.09
C ASN A 279 -11.81 -21.27 5.52
N TRP A 280 -11.12 -20.19 5.13
CA TRP A 280 -9.72 -20.24 4.66
C TRP A 280 -8.76 -19.82 5.77
N THR A 281 -7.47 -20.11 5.59
CA THR A 281 -6.45 -19.82 6.60
C THR A 281 -6.29 -18.32 6.82
N GLN A 282 -6.43 -17.87 8.06
CA GLN A 282 -6.17 -16.50 8.49
C GLN A 282 -5.46 -16.59 9.85
N LEU A 283 -4.13 -16.70 9.83
CA LEU A 283 -3.32 -16.96 11.03
C LEU A 283 -3.47 -15.89 12.12
N ASN A 284 -3.64 -14.63 11.71
CA ASN A 284 -3.76 -13.48 12.61
C ASN A 284 -5.16 -12.88 12.47
N GLU A 285 -5.67 -12.27 13.55
CA GLU A 285 -6.92 -11.51 13.52
C GLU A 285 -6.93 -10.50 12.37
N PHE A 286 -8.03 -10.46 11.61
CA PHE A 286 -8.19 -9.52 10.51
C PHE A 286 -8.67 -8.16 11.07
N PRO A 287 -7.91 -7.07 10.87
CA PRO A 287 -8.31 -5.76 11.37
C PRO A 287 -9.43 -5.16 10.49
N PRO A 288 -10.62 -4.86 11.06
CA PRO A 288 -11.77 -4.31 10.31
C PRO A 288 -11.46 -3.02 9.54
N SER A 289 -10.53 -2.21 10.04
CA SER A 289 -10.08 -0.98 9.40
C SER A 289 -9.55 -1.16 7.98
N LYS A 290 -8.97 -2.32 7.64
CA LYS A 290 -8.52 -2.63 6.27
C LYS A 290 -9.69 -2.77 5.30
N ALA A 291 -10.74 -3.46 5.73
CA ALA A 291 -11.97 -3.56 4.94
C ALA A 291 -12.69 -2.21 4.88
N ALA A 292 -12.73 -1.45 5.99
CA ALA A 292 -13.33 -0.13 6.01
C ALA A 292 -12.69 0.80 4.96
N PHE A 293 -11.35 0.84 4.86
CA PHE A 293 -10.66 1.64 3.85
C PHE A 293 -11.06 1.24 2.42
N LEU A 294 -10.95 -0.05 2.08
CA LEU A 294 -11.37 -0.58 0.77
C LEU A 294 -12.82 -0.18 0.44
N LEU A 295 -13.74 -0.41 1.37
CA LEU A 295 -15.16 -0.18 1.13
C LEU A 295 -15.49 1.31 1.03
N SER A 296 -14.80 2.19 1.76
CA SER A 296 -14.95 3.65 1.60
C SER A 296 -14.59 4.12 0.20
N LEU A 297 -13.51 3.58 -0.38
CA LEU A 297 -13.12 3.92 -1.76
C LEU A 297 -14.22 3.56 -2.77
N ALA A 298 -14.83 2.38 -2.62
CA ALA A 298 -15.91 1.91 -3.48
C ALA A 298 -17.24 2.63 -3.21
N ALA A 299 -17.56 2.89 -1.94
CA ALA A 299 -18.80 3.55 -1.50
C ALA A 299 -18.95 4.93 -2.15
N GLU A 300 -17.90 5.75 -2.07
CA GLU A 300 -17.91 7.12 -2.61
C GLU A 300 -18.17 7.15 -4.13
N ASP A 301 -17.56 6.22 -4.87
CA ASP A 301 -17.62 6.20 -6.32
C ASP A 301 -18.89 5.55 -6.88
N THR A 302 -19.38 4.50 -6.21
CA THR A 302 -20.43 3.63 -6.77
C THR A 302 -21.80 3.90 -6.18
N GLN A 303 -21.87 4.56 -5.01
CA GLN A 303 -23.11 4.83 -4.28
C GLN A 303 -23.92 3.56 -3.97
N ASP A 304 -23.25 2.39 -3.91
CA ASP A 304 -23.87 1.11 -3.58
C ASP A 304 -24.23 1.07 -2.07
N GLY A 305 -25.53 0.96 -1.77
CA GLY A 305 -26.04 1.05 -0.41
C GLY A 305 -25.51 -0.03 0.55
N GLU A 306 -25.27 -1.26 0.07
CA GLU A 306 -24.75 -2.33 0.92
C GLU A 306 -23.27 -2.08 1.26
N ILE A 307 -22.50 -1.58 0.28
CA ILE A 307 -21.11 -1.20 0.49
C ILE A 307 -21.01 -0.01 1.45
N ILE A 308 -21.86 1.02 1.29
CA ILE A 308 -21.93 2.17 2.21
C ILE A 308 -22.23 1.71 3.64
N GLU A 309 -23.23 0.85 3.82
CA GLU A 309 -23.60 0.32 5.13
C GLU A 309 -22.42 -0.45 5.76
N ALA A 310 -21.77 -1.32 4.99
CA ALA A 310 -20.64 -2.10 5.47
C ALA A 310 -19.43 -1.22 5.83
N ALA A 311 -19.09 -0.23 5.00
CA ALA A 311 -18.04 0.74 5.30
C ALA A 311 -18.30 1.47 6.63
N GLY A 312 -19.52 1.98 6.82
CA GLY A 312 -19.92 2.68 8.04
C GLY A 312 -19.89 1.80 9.30
N LYS A 313 -20.23 0.52 9.19
CA LYS A 313 -20.17 -0.43 10.32
C LYS A 313 -18.74 -0.80 10.71
N LEU A 314 -17.85 -0.93 9.73
CA LEU A 314 -16.46 -1.36 9.94
C LEU A 314 -15.52 -0.20 10.25
N ALA A 315 -15.93 1.04 9.99
CA ALA A 315 -15.18 2.23 10.34
C ALA A 315 -14.90 2.26 11.84
N GLU A 316 -13.62 2.12 12.21
CA GLU A 316 -13.18 2.37 13.58
C GLU A 316 -13.17 3.86 13.83
N PHE A 317 -14.05 4.32 14.70
CA PHE A 317 -14.06 5.70 15.15
C PHE A 317 -13.12 5.84 16.36
N PRO A 318 -11.99 6.57 16.27
CA PRO A 318 -11.04 6.67 17.39
C PRO A 318 -11.69 7.23 18.66
N TRP A 319 -12.67 8.12 18.53
CA TRP A 319 -13.44 8.66 19.65
C TRP A 319 -14.29 7.60 20.36
N SER A 320 -14.62 6.48 19.73
CA SER A 320 -15.28 5.36 20.41
C SER A 320 -14.39 4.70 21.48
N LYS A 321 -13.06 4.88 21.40
CA LYS A 321 -12.08 4.45 22.40
C LYS A 321 -11.75 5.53 23.44
N ILE A 322 -12.06 6.79 23.16
CA ILE A 322 -11.75 7.96 24.02
C ILE A 322 -12.98 8.42 24.81
N SER A 323 -14.18 8.29 24.24
CA SER A 323 -15.41 8.70 24.92
C SER A 323 -15.75 7.68 26.00
N ALA A 324 -15.90 8.14 27.25
CA ALA A 324 -16.45 7.37 28.37
C ALA A 324 -17.90 6.90 28.15
N TRP A 325 -18.53 7.24 27.01
CA TRP A 325 -19.96 7.15 26.75
C TRP A 325 -20.40 5.90 25.97
N ARG A 326 -19.61 4.82 25.96
CA ARG A 326 -20.10 3.49 25.56
C ARG A 326 -20.10 2.53 26.75
N THR A 327 -21.30 2.09 27.14
CA THR A 327 -21.61 0.96 28.04
C THR A 327 -20.74 0.82 29.29
N GLY A 328 -20.54 1.89 30.06
CA GLY A 328 -19.83 1.76 31.34
C GLY A 328 -19.32 3.03 32.00
N VAL A 329 -20.05 4.16 31.98
CA VAL A 329 -19.90 5.09 33.10
C VAL A 329 -20.59 4.40 34.28
N ARG A 330 -19.78 3.83 35.19
CA ARG A 330 -20.25 3.34 36.48
C ARG A 330 -21.19 4.37 37.07
N GLU A 331 -22.44 4.00 37.34
CA GLU A 331 -23.27 4.74 38.27
C GLU A 331 -22.46 4.83 39.58
N PHE A 332 -21.96 6.03 39.89
CA PHE A 332 -21.57 6.32 41.26
C PHE A 332 -22.86 6.29 42.07
N ASN A 333 -23.15 5.12 42.64
CA ASN A 333 -24.12 4.98 43.71
C ASN A 333 -23.68 5.89 44.85
N ASN A 334 -24.16 7.14 44.83
CA ASN A 334 -24.18 7.99 46.00
C ASN A 334 -25.23 7.41 46.95
N LYS A 335 -24.83 6.44 47.76
CA LYS A 335 -25.47 6.16 49.04
C LYS A 335 -24.57 6.72 50.13
N SER A 336 -25.03 7.87 50.65
CA SER A 336 -24.71 8.38 51.99
C SER A 336 -25.10 7.39 53.07
#